data_AF-T1CER7-F1
#
_entry.id   AF-T1CER7-F1
#
_cell.length_a   1.000
_cell.length_b   1.000
_cell.length_c   1.000
_cell.angle_alpha   90.00
_cell.angle_beta   90.00
_cell.angle_gamma   90.00
#
_symmetry.space_group_name_H-M   'P 1'
#
loop_
_entity.id
_entity.type
_entity.pdbx_description
1 polymer ?
#
loop_
_entity_poly.entity_id
_entity_poly.type
_entity_poly.pdbx_seq_one_letter_code
_entity_poly.pdbx_strand_id
1 'polypeptide(L)'
;MVVPDGHWLSLRAYWGANAGNVQSLCRRMGIGEIDPGTAAFPAGSMFYARLEALRPLLDTSLELFEFEPETGQQDGTMAHAIERVLGLCVQAAGMRVTTSTALDEATPVVVRDYPFAARAGE
;
A
#
# COMPACT_ATOMS: atom_id res chain seq x y z
N MET A 1 9.10 -3.98 7.12
CA MET A 1 8.71 -2.56 7.05
C MET A 1 8.20 -2.13 8.41
N VAL A 2 8.52 -0.91 8.83
CA VAL A 2 7.97 -0.27 10.03
C VAL A 2 7.12 0.91 9.58
N VAL A 3 5.84 0.90 9.93
CA VAL A 3 4.89 1.98 9.63
C VAL A 3 4.56 2.76 10.92
N PRO A 4 4.16 4.03 10.85
CA PRO A 4 3.62 4.72 12.01
C PRO A 4 2.44 3.96 12.62
N ASP A 5 2.34 3.97 13.94
CA ASP A 5 1.19 3.37 14.61
C ASP A 5 -0.13 4.00 14.14
N GLY A 6 -1.16 3.18 13.98
CA GLY A 6 -2.44 3.60 13.40
C GLY A 6 -2.47 3.80 11.87
N HIS A 7 -1.36 3.58 11.15
CA HIS A 7 -1.25 3.81 9.70
C HIS A 7 -1.14 2.53 8.86
N TRP A 8 -1.35 1.36 9.46
CA TRP A 8 -1.48 0.09 8.75
C TRP A 8 -2.95 -0.20 8.41
N LEU A 9 -3.43 0.30 7.27
CA LEU A 9 -4.86 0.35 6.96
C LEU A 9 -5.31 -0.86 6.16
N SER A 10 -6.52 -1.35 6.45
CA SER A 10 -7.20 -2.34 5.62
C SER A 10 -7.42 -1.79 4.22
N LEU A 11 -7.02 -2.56 3.21
CA LEU A 11 -7.19 -2.16 1.81
C LEU A 11 -8.66 -2.14 1.37
N ARG A 12 -9.54 -2.85 2.08
CA ARG A 12 -10.97 -3.02 1.75
C ARG A 12 -11.68 -1.71 1.44
N ALA A 13 -11.53 -0.71 2.30
CA ALA A 13 -12.20 0.59 2.15
C ALA A 13 -11.57 1.47 1.06
N TYR A 14 -10.35 1.13 0.63
CA TYR A 14 -9.54 1.92 -0.30
C TYR A 14 -9.35 1.21 -1.64
N TRP A 15 -10.11 0.15 -1.92
CA TRP A 15 -9.95 -0.66 -3.13
C TRP A 15 -10.43 0.09 -4.37
N GLY A 16 -11.74 0.38 -4.42
CA GLY A 16 -12.41 1.29 -5.35
C GLY A 16 -11.75 1.50 -6.71
N ALA A 17 -11.45 2.77 -7.02
CA ALA A 17 -10.91 3.21 -8.30
C ALA A 17 -9.49 2.66 -8.60
N ASN A 18 -8.77 2.13 -7.60
CA ASN A 18 -7.40 1.66 -7.76
C ASN A 18 -7.31 0.16 -8.04
N ALA A 19 -8.43 -0.57 -7.97
CA ALA A 19 -8.46 -2.02 -8.09
C ALA A 19 -7.71 -2.52 -9.35
N GLY A 20 -7.94 -1.88 -10.50
CA GLY A 20 -7.28 -2.23 -11.76
C GLY A 20 -5.77 -2.02 -11.70
N ASN A 21 -5.33 -0.84 -11.24
CA ASN A 21 -3.91 -0.49 -11.15
C ASN A 21 -3.18 -1.37 -10.12
N VAL A 22 -3.79 -1.63 -8.96
CA VAL A 22 -3.21 -2.50 -7.93
C VAL A 22 -3.06 -3.94 -8.43
N GLN A 23 -4.09 -4.51 -9.07
CA GLN A 23 -3.97 -5.86 -9.64
C GLN A 23 -2.94 -5.93 -10.76
N SER A 24 -2.85 -4.90 -11.61
CA SER A 24 -1.82 -4.79 -12.64
C SER A 24 -0.42 -4.81 -12.03
N LEU A 25 -0.16 -3.99 -11.01
CA LEU A 25 1.12 -3.97 -10.29
C LEU A 25 1.43 -5.30 -9.61
N CYS A 26 0.46 -5.90 -8.90
CA CYS A 26 0.65 -7.20 -8.24
C CYS A 26 1.03 -8.30 -9.24
N ARG A 27 0.44 -8.32 -10.44
CA ARG A 27 0.82 -9.24 -11.51
C ARG A 27 2.23 -8.97 -12.04
N ARG A 28 2.60 -7.70 -12.27
CA ARG A 28 3.97 -7.31 -12.70
C ARG A 28 5.04 -7.74 -11.68
N MET A 29 4.73 -7.64 -10.39
CA MET A 29 5.62 -8.04 -9.30
C MET A 29 5.63 -9.56 -9.02
N GLY A 30 4.80 -10.35 -9.73
CA GLY A 30 4.69 -11.80 -9.48
C GLY A 30 3.93 -12.19 -8.21
N ILE A 31 3.20 -11.25 -7.59
CA ILE A 31 2.39 -11.49 -6.37
C ILE A 31 1.07 -12.23 -6.72
N GLY A 32 0.54 -11.99 -7.92
CA GLY A 32 -0.73 -12.58 -8.36
C GLY A 32 -1.96 -11.77 -7.94
N GLU A 33 -3.10 -12.43 -7.81
CA GLU A 33 -4.35 -11.79 -7.39
C GLU A 33 -4.39 -11.62 -5.87
N ILE A 34 -4.73 -10.42 -5.42
CA ILE A 34 -4.83 -10.11 -3.99
C ILE A 34 -6.27 -9.90 -3.56
N ASP A 35 -6.58 -10.31 -2.34
CA ASP A 35 -7.86 -10.09 -1.68
C ASP A 35 -7.81 -8.80 -0.83
N PRO A 36 -8.54 -7.73 -1.20
CA PRO A 36 -8.55 -6.49 -0.43
C PRO A 36 -9.16 -6.65 0.98
N GLY A 37 -9.91 -7.74 1.24
CA GLY A 37 -10.46 -8.05 2.56
C GLY A 37 -9.42 -8.46 3.60
N THR A 38 -8.27 -8.97 3.14
CA THR A 38 -7.17 -9.44 3.98
C THR A 38 -5.88 -8.62 3.81
N ALA A 39 -5.75 -7.88 2.72
CA ALA A 39 -4.63 -6.99 2.47
C ALA A 39 -4.68 -5.68 3.29
N ALA A 40 -3.51 -5.12 3.54
CA ALA A 40 -3.33 -3.83 4.20
C ALA A 40 -2.14 -3.05 3.60
N PHE A 41 -2.10 -1.74 3.83
CA PHE A 41 -1.12 -0.84 3.23
C PHE A 41 -0.69 0.29 4.20
N PRO A 42 0.50 0.89 3.97
CA PRO A 42 0.99 2.01 4.78
C PRO A 42 0.37 3.33 4.31
N ALA A 43 -0.69 3.79 4.97
CA ALA A 43 -1.35 5.03 4.56
C ALA A 43 -0.46 6.26 4.78
N GLY A 44 -0.47 7.18 3.82
CA GLY A 44 0.32 8.41 3.84
C GLY A 44 1.77 8.22 3.38
N SER A 45 2.12 7.04 2.86
CA SER A 45 3.43 6.72 2.30
C SER A 45 4.62 7.00 3.25
N MET A 46 4.38 6.96 4.57
CA MET A 46 5.40 7.13 5.61
C MET A 46 5.76 5.78 6.20
N PHE A 47 6.99 5.32 5.98
CA PHE A 47 7.48 4.02 6.50
C PHE A 47 9.00 3.91 6.43
N TYR A 48 9.56 2.95 7.16
CA TYR A 48 10.92 2.45 6.97
C TYR A 48 10.88 1.03 6.38
N ALA A 49 11.66 0.75 5.35
CA ALA A 49 11.76 -0.58 4.76
C ALA A 49 13.20 -0.91 4.36
N ARG A 50 13.53 -2.22 4.33
CA ARG A 50 14.76 -2.67 3.67
C ARG A 50 14.57 -2.46 2.17
N LEU A 51 15.59 -1.94 1.49
CA LEU A 51 15.51 -1.68 0.04
C LEU A 51 15.21 -2.95 -0.76
N GLU A 52 15.78 -4.10 -0.35
CA GLU A 52 15.53 -5.40 -0.96
C GLU A 52 14.05 -5.80 -0.93
N ALA A 53 13.28 -5.32 0.07
CA ALA A 53 11.86 -5.56 0.20
C ALA A 53 11.02 -4.85 -0.85
N LEU A 54 11.56 -3.79 -1.44
CA LEU A 54 10.91 -2.97 -2.45
C LEU A 54 11.32 -3.37 -3.86
N ARG A 55 12.28 -4.30 -4.00
CA ARG A 55 12.84 -4.71 -5.28
C ARG A 55 11.77 -5.18 -6.28
N PRO A 56 10.76 -5.99 -5.91
CA PRO A 56 9.69 -6.39 -6.84
C PRO A 56 9.00 -5.20 -7.49
N LEU A 57 8.72 -4.14 -6.72
CA LEU A 57 8.11 -2.91 -7.22
C LEU A 57 9.09 -2.13 -8.11
N LEU A 58 10.34 -1.98 -7.69
CA LEU A 58 11.36 -1.23 -8.44
C LEU A 58 11.68 -1.88 -9.80
N ASP A 59 11.56 -3.21 -9.90
CA ASP A 59 11.82 -3.96 -11.14
C ASP A 59 10.61 -3.97 -12.10
N THR A 60 9.46 -3.40 -11.72
CA THR A 60 8.28 -3.28 -12.61
C THR A 60 8.49 -2.36 -13.82
N SER A 61 9.59 -1.59 -13.83
CA SER A 61 9.95 -0.65 -14.91
C SER A 61 8.82 0.33 -15.23
N LEU A 62 8.20 0.89 -14.18
CA LEU A 62 7.16 1.90 -14.31
C LEU A 62 7.70 3.15 -15.01
N GLU A 63 6.96 3.60 -15.99
CA GLU A 63 7.28 4.79 -16.77
C GLU A 63 6.40 5.97 -16.38
N LEU A 64 6.93 7.20 -16.54
CA LEU A 64 6.21 8.42 -16.12
C LEU A 64 4.85 8.60 -16.81
N PHE A 65 4.68 8.11 -18.04
CA PHE A 65 3.41 8.22 -18.76
C PHE A 65 2.29 7.35 -18.18
N GLU A 66 2.62 6.37 -17.32
CA GLU A 66 1.64 5.54 -16.63
C GLU A 66 1.02 6.26 -15.43
N PHE A 67 1.54 7.44 -15.08
CA PHE A 67 1.00 8.29 -14.03
C PHE A 67 0.08 9.35 -14.63
N GLU A 68 -1.04 9.55 -13.95
CA GLU A 68 -1.98 10.61 -14.22
C GLU A 68 -1.35 11.98 -13.86
N PRO A 69 -1.65 13.06 -14.60
CA PRO A 69 -1.21 14.40 -14.22
C PRO A 69 -1.70 14.78 -12.83
N GLU A 70 -0.87 15.42 -12.01
CA GLU A 70 -1.25 15.82 -10.65
C GLU A 70 -2.18 17.05 -10.67
N THR A 71 -3.49 16.82 -10.67
CA THR A 71 -4.52 17.87 -10.65
C THR A 71 -5.34 17.85 -9.36
N GLY A 72 -4.75 17.35 -8.27
CA GLY A 72 -5.42 17.23 -6.97
C GLY A 72 -6.38 16.05 -6.86
N GLN A 73 -6.18 14.99 -7.66
CA GLN A 73 -6.95 13.76 -7.52
C GLN A 73 -6.74 13.16 -6.14
N GLN A 74 -7.84 12.82 -5.46
CA GLN A 74 -7.80 12.23 -4.12
C GLN A 74 -7.72 10.70 -4.15
N ASP A 75 -7.95 10.07 -5.30
CA ASP A 75 -7.87 8.63 -5.45
C ASP A 75 -7.75 8.19 -6.92
N GLY A 76 -7.49 6.90 -7.16
CA GLY A 76 -7.62 6.27 -8.48
C GLY A 76 -6.44 6.48 -9.43
N THR A 77 -5.28 6.88 -8.90
CA THR A 77 -4.06 7.14 -9.69
C THR A 77 -3.04 6.02 -9.54
N MET A 78 -2.04 5.97 -10.42
CA MET A 78 -0.90 5.07 -10.30
C MET A 78 -0.13 5.29 -8.99
N ALA A 79 0.04 6.54 -8.56
CA ALA A 79 0.71 6.86 -7.29
C ALA A 79 -0.04 6.24 -6.09
N HIS A 80 -1.37 6.34 -6.10
CA HIS A 80 -2.24 5.74 -5.11
C HIS A 80 -2.22 4.20 -5.13
N ALA A 81 -2.07 3.60 -6.32
CA ALA A 81 -1.90 2.16 -6.46
C ALA A 81 -0.54 1.69 -5.92
N ILE A 82 0.52 2.46 -6.16
CA ILE A 82 1.87 2.20 -5.63
C ILE A 82 1.83 2.17 -4.09
N GLU A 83 1.23 3.17 -3.45
CA GLU A 83 1.09 3.20 -2.00
C GLU A 83 0.45 1.91 -1.45
N ARG A 84 -0.63 1.47 -2.10
CA ARG A 84 -1.41 0.27 -1.71
C ARG A 84 -0.63 -1.04 -1.84
N VAL A 85 0.37 -1.11 -2.73
CA VAL A 85 1.15 -2.33 -2.95
C VAL A 85 2.45 -2.40 -2.16
N LEU A 86 2.89 -1.31 -1.53
CA LEU A 86 4.15 -1.30 -0.77
C LEU A 86 4.19 -2.37 0.34
N GLY A 87 3.08 -2.54 1.04
CA GLY A 87 2.92 -3.59 2.05
C GLY A 87 3.04 -5.00 1.48
N LEU A 88 2.34 -5.24 0.36
CA LEU A 88 2.33 -6.50 -0.35
C LEU A 88 3.72 -6.86 -0.89
N CYS A 89 4.45 -5.87 -1.40
CA CYS A 89 5.82 -6.01 -1.90
C CYS A 89 6.76 -6.55 -0.79
N VAL A 90 6.68 -5.96 0.41
CA VAL A 90 7.46 -6.39 1.57
C VAL A 90 7.12 -7.83 1.97
N GLN A 91 5.83 -8.17 1.99
CA GLN A 91 5.36 -9.51 2.34
C GLN A 91 5.80 -10.56 1.31
N ALA A 92 5.73 -10.22 0.02
CA ALA A 92 6.19 -11.08 -1.08
C ALA A 92 7.70 -11.35 -1.03
N ALA A 93 8.49 -10.40 -0.52
CA ALA A 93 9.92 -10.57 -0.25
C ALA A 93 10.21 -11.37 1.03
N GLY A 94 9.21 -12.01 1.65
CA GLY A 94 9.36 -12.83 2.86
C GLY A 94 9.64 -12.04 4.14
N MET A 95 9.41 -10.72 4.11
CA MET A 95 9.62 -9.84 5.25
C MET A 95 8.32 -9.44 5.92
N ARG A 96 8.40 -9.18 7.23
CA ARG A 96 7.26 -8.72 8.01
C ARG A 96 7.04 -7.22 7.92
N VAL A 97 5.80 -6.81 8.12
CA VAL A 97 5.41 -5.43 8.41
C VAL A 97 5.08 -5.33 9.90
N THR A 98 5.43 -4.23 10.55
CA THR A 98 5.06 -3.91 11.94
C THR A 98 4.81 -2.40 12.08
N THR A 99 4.27 -1.96 13.21
CA THR A 99 4.12 -0.54 13.55
C THR A 99 5.26 -0.04 14.46
N SER A 100 5.40 1.28 14.57
CA SER A 100 6.44 1.92 15.40
C SER A 100 6.35 1.58 16.90
N THR A 101 5.20 1.12 17.38
CA THR A 101 4.95 0.75 18.78
C THR A 101 4.93 -0.76 19.02
N ALA A 102 4.85 -1.57 17.97
CA ALA A 102 4.69 -3.03 18.02
C ALA A 102 5.92 -3.78 17.46
N LEU A 103 7.12 -3.22 17.60
CA LEU A 103 8.33 -3.74 16.96
C LEU A 103 8.63 -5.21 17.31
N ASP A 104 8.34 -5.61 18.55
CA ASP A 104 8.53 -6.97 19.07
C ASP A 104 7.33 -7.90 18.82
N GLU A 105 6.23 -7.37 18.28
CA GLU A 105 5.04 -8.16 17.98
C GLU A 105 5.14 -8.82 16.59
N ALA A 106 4.53 -10.00 16.47
CA ALA A 106 4.54 -10.78 15.24
C ALA A 106 3.64 -10.19 14.14
N THR A 107 2.51 -9.58 14.53
CA THR A 107 1.48 -9.11 13.58
C THR A 107 0.97 -7.73 13.99
N PRO A 108 1.06 -6.71 13.13
CA PRO A 108 0.53 -5.39 13.42
C PRO A 108 -0.99 -5.38 13.40
N VAL A 109 -1.59 -4.50 14.21
CA VAL A 109 -3.02 -4.24 14.18
C VAL A 109 -3.39 -3.57 12.85
N VAL A 110 -4.37 -4.13 12.14
CA VAL A 110 -4.92 -3.54 10.91
C VAL A 110 -6.02 -2.56 11.28
N VAL A 111 -5.84 -1.29 10.92
CA VAL A 111 -6.81 -0.22 11.13
C VAL A 111 -7.90 -0.28 10.07
N ARG A 112 -9.16 -0.25 10.49
CA ARG A 112 -10.33 -0.29 9.60
C ARG A 112 -11.03 1.07 9.50
N ASP A 113 -11.09 1.79 10.63
CA ASP A 113 -11.67 3.12 10.71
C ASP A 113 -10.53 4.13 10.86
N TYR A 114 -10.20 4.83 9.77
CA TYR A 114 -9.04 5.71 9.73
C TYR A 114 -9.43 7.15 10.13
N PRO A 115 -8.98 7.66 11.30
CA PRO A 115 -9.43 8.96 11.80
C PRO A 115 -8.88 10.15 11.00
N PHE A 116 -7.84 9.93 10.18
CA PHE A 116 -7.19 10.96 9.37
C PHE A 116 -7.67 10.99 7.91
N ALA A 117 -8.55 10.07 7.50
CA ALA A 117 -9.22 10.20 6.21
C ALA A 117 -10.19 11.38 6.28
N ALA A 118 -10.04 12.35 5.39
CA ALA A 118 -11.06 13.37 5.20
C ALA A 118 -12.38 12.67 4.89
N ARG A 119 -13.43 12.93 5.68
CA ARG A 119 -14.79 12.56 5.29
C ARG A 119 -15.09 13.36 4.02
N ALA A 120 -15.22 12.69 2.88
CA ALA A 120 -15.72 13.34 1.68
C ALA A 120 -17.17 13.79 1.94
N GLY A 121 -17.37 15.08 2.17
CA GLY A 121 -18.68 15.73 2.26
C GLY A 121 -19.06 16.26 3.64
N GLU A 122 -18.79 17.55 3.87
CA GLU A 122 -19.79 18.53 4.33
C GLU A 122 -19.77 19.71 3.35
#